data_AF-K0YZP5-F1
#
_entry.id   AF-K0YZP5-F1
#
_cell.length_a   1.000
_cell.length_b   1.000
_cell.length_c   1.000
_cell.angle_alpha   90.00
_cell.angle_beta   90.00
_cell.angle_gamma   90.00
#
_symmetry.space_group_name_H-M   'P 1'
#
loop_
_entity.id
_entity.type
_entity.pdbx_description
1 polymer ?
#
loop_
_entity_poly.entity_id
_entity_poly.type
_entity_poly.pdbx_seq_one_letter_code
_entity_poly.pdbx_strand_id
1 'polypeptide(L)'
;MGESEYINPMIYDVMKEIANFIDGAYIHWSANAATKREADYWDKKSIDFMDEVMLVDPSDKRAVQAKVDELAKIWKSLPRQAPKIDSL
;
A
#
# COMPACT_ATOMS: atom_id res chain seq x y z
N MET A 1 18.85 -19.73 23.35
CA MET A 1 19.68 -19.43 22.17
C MET A 1 18.84 -18.53 21.29
N GLY A 2 19.13 -17.22 21.30
CA GLY A 2 18.37 -16.25 20.52
C GLY A 2 18.84 -16.31 19.08
N GLU A 3 18.02 -16.86 18.20
CA GLU A 3 18.19 -16.64 16.77
C GLU A 3 18.15 -15.14 16.56
N SER A 4 19.28 -14.53 16.20
CA SER A 4 19.25 -13.17 15.68
C SER A 4 18.44 -13.24 14.40
N GLU A 5 17.15 -12.90 14.46
CA GLU A 5 16.31 -12.72 13.29
C GLU A 5 17.12 -11.90 12.29
N TYR A 6 17.45 -12.51 11.15
CA TYR A 6 18.12 -11.81 10.07
C TYR A 6 17.16 -10.76 9.56
N ILE A 7 17.28 -9.53 10.07
CA ILE A 7 16.46 -8.43 9.61
C ILE A 7 17.16 -7.80 8.43
N ASN A 8 16.55 -7.93 7.25
CA ASN A 8 16.99 -7.27 6.04
C ASN A 8 17.17 -5.77 6.32
N PRO A 9 18.39 -5.21 6.21
CA PRO A 9 18.63 -3.80 6.49
C PRO A 9 17.85 -2.85 5.57
N MET A 10 17.40 -3.34 4.41
CA MET A 10 16.61 -2.60 3.42
C MET A 10 15.10 -2.87 3.52
N ILE A 11 14.64 -3.49 4.62
CA ILE A 11 13.22 -3.88 4.75
C ILE A 11 12.25 -2.69 4.66
N TYR A 12 12.67 -1.51 5.12
CA TYR A 12 11.88 -0.29 4.98
C TYR A 12 11.78 0.17 3.52
N ASP A 13 12.84 0.00 2.73
CA ASP A 13 12.77 0.30 1.29
C ASP A 13 11.89 -0.71 0.56
N VAL A 14 11.96 -2.00 0.91
CA VAL A 14 11.02 -3.01 0.39
C VAL A 14 9.56 -2.63 0.71
N MET A 15 9.29 -2.16 1.94
CA MET A 15 7.97 -1.68 2.33
C MET A 15 7.48 -0.54 1.42
N LYS A 16 8.31 0.48 1.20
CA LYS A 16 7.99 1.62 0.32
C LYS A 16 7.76 1.18 -1.12
N GLU A 17 8.57 0.27 -1.65
CA GLU A 17 8.40 -0.20 -3.03
C GLU A 17 7.06 -0.92 -3.22
N ILE A 18 6.68 -1.81 -2.29
CA ILE A 18 5.37 -2.47 -2.35
C ILE A 18 4.23 -1.45 -2.22
N ALA A 19 4.38 -0.48 -1.31
CA ALA A 19 3.41 0.61 -1.16
C ALA A 19 3.25 1.43 -2.45
N ASN A 20 4.34 1.82 -3.09
CA ASN A 20 4.33 2.56 -4.36
C ASN A 20 3.63 1.78 -5.48
N PHE A 21 3.79 0.45 -5.53
CA PHE A 21 3.05 -0.38 -6.49
C PHE A 21 1.54 -0.36 -6.24
N ILE A 22 1.11 -0.43 -4.99
CA ILE A 22 -0.32 -0.38 -4.60
C ILE A 22 -0.89 1.02 -4.90
N ASP A 23 -0.16 2.06 -4.51
CA ASP A 23 -0.55 3.45 -4.72
C ASP A 23 -0.69 3.79 -6.22
N GLY A 24 0.28 3.33 -7.03
CA GLY A 24 0.23 3.47 -8.48
C GLY A 24 -1.03 2.85 -9.11
N ALA A 25 -1.58 1.78 -8.51
CA ALA A 25 -2.84 1.22 -8.96
C ALA A 25 -4.05 2.11 -8.59
N TYR A 26 -4.08 2.72 -7.41
CA TYR A 26 -5.12 3.69 -7.04
C TYR A 26 -5.09 4.91 -7.94
N ILE A 27 -3.91 5.47 -8.20
CA ILE A 27 -3.73 6.59 -9.16
C ILE A 27 -4.19 6.17 -10.56
N HIS A 28 -3.82 4.97 -11.02
CA HIS A 28 -4.25 4.47 -12.32
C HIS A 28 -5.78 4.32 -12.40
N TRP A 29 -6.42 3.81 -11.35
CA TRP A 29 -7.88 3.69 -11.30
C TRP A 29 -8.59 5.04 -11.26
N SER A 30 -8.04 6.02 -10.54
CA SER A 30 -8.53 7.40 -10.57
C SER A 30 -8.49 7.98 -11.98
N ALA A 31 -7.34 7.86 -12.66
CA ALA A 31 -7.14 8.39 -14.01
C ALA A 31 -8.05 7.74 -15.07
N ASN A 32 -8.55 6.53 -14.81
CA ASN A 32 -9.43 5.78 -15.73
C ASN A 32 -10.87 5.65 -15.21
N ALA A 33 -11.23 6.39 -14.17
CA ALA A 33 -12.57 6.36 -13.59
C ALA A 33 -13.61 6.88 -14.60
N ALA A 34 -14.82 6.29 -14.59
CA ALA A 34 -15.89 6.68 -15.50
C ALA A 34 -16.57 7.99 -15.05
N THR A 35 -16.48 8.31 -13.76
CA THR A 35 -17.07 9.51 -13.17
C THR A 35 -16.06 10.24 -12.29
N LYS A 36 -16.27 11.56 -12.12
CA LYS A 36 -15.49 12.36 -11.18
C LYS A 36 -15.56 11.81 -9.74
N ARG A 37 -16.73 11.31 -9.32
CA ARG A 37 -16.92 10.79 -7.97
C ARG A 37 -16.07 9.54 -7.71
N GLU A 38 -15.93 8.68 -8.71
CA GLU A 38 -15.04 7.51 -8.64
C GLU A 38 -13.57 7.94 -8.64
N ALA A 39 -13.18 8.94 -9.44
CA ALA A 39 -11.83 9.51 -9.42
C ALA A 39 -11.47 10.07 -8.04
N ASP A 40 -12.33 10.94 -7.49
CA ASP A 40 -12.15 11.56 -6.18
C ASP A 40 -12.02 10.51 -5.06
N TYR A 41 -12.74 9.38 -5.17
CA TYR A 41 -12.61 8.27 -4.22
C TYR A 41 -11.25 7.60 -4.31
N TRP A 42 -10.76 7.28 -5.51
CA TRP A 42 -9.46 6.64 -5.68
C TRP A 42 -8.30 7.56 -5.31
N ASP A 43 -8.41 8.86 -5.61
CA ASP A 43 -7.45 9.87 -5.16
C ASP A 43 -7.39 9.94 -3.64
N LYS A 44 -8.56 10.01 -2.99
CA LYS A 44 -8.62 9.99 -1.53
C LYS A 44 -8.01 8.71 -0.97
N LYS A 45 -8.29 7.56 -1.57
CA LYS A 45 -7.74 6.27 -1.13
C LYS A 45 -6.23 6.20 -1.27
N SER A 46 -5.66 6.77 -2.32
CA SER A 46 -4.21 6.94 -2.51
C SER A 46 -3.59 7.76 -1.38
N ILE A 47 -4.17 8.92 -1.07
CA ILE A 47 -3.70 9.80 0.01
C ILE A 47 -3.79 9.10 1.37
N ASP A 48 -4.97 8.59 1.73
CA ASP A 48 -5.21 7.95 3.04
C ASP A 48 -4.28 6.73 3.21
N PHE A 49 -4.05 5.96 2.15
CA PHE A 49 -3.15 4.80 2.16
C PHE A 49 -1.68 5.19 2.37
N MET A 50 -1.19 6.19 1.64
CA MET A 50 0.20 6.63 1.76
C MET A 50 0.47 7.29 3.12
N ASP A 51 -0.49 8.04 3.66
CA ASP A 51 -0.41 8.58 5.01
C ASP A 51 -0.25 7.45 6.04
N GLU A 52 -1.02 6.37 5.93
CA GLU A 52 -0.89 5.21 6.82
C GLU A 52 0.49 4.53 6.72
N VAL A 53 0.99 4.32 5.50
CA VAL A 53 2.31 3.70 5.27
C VAL A 53 3.43 4.55 5.87
N MET A 54 3.34 5.87 5.75
CA MET A 54 4.36 6.81 6.23
C MET A 54 4.38 6.99 7.76
N LEU A 55 3.37 6.49 8.48
CA LEU A 55 3.35 6.48 9.95
C LEU A 55 4.23 5.38 10.56
N VAL A 56 4.70 4.41 9.77
CA VAL A 56 5.56 3.33 10.26
C VAL A 56 6.96 3.85 10.56
N ASP A 57 7.39 3.72 11.82
CA ASP A 57 8.76 4.06 12.24
C ASP A 57 9.79 3.19 11.50
N PRO A 58 10.70 3.76 10.70
CA PRO A 58 11.71 3.00 9.96
C PRO A 58 12.68 2.21 10.87
N SER A 59 12.84 2.64 12.12
CA SER A 59 13.72 2.00 13.11
C SER A 59 13.05 0.83 13.83
N ASP A 60 11.72 0.76 13.84
CA ASP A 60 10.97 -0.37 14.38
C ASP A 60 10.85 -1.47 13.32
N LYS A 61 11.89 -2.30 13.27
CA LYS A 61 12.00 -3.42 12.35
C LYS A 61 10.82 -4.40 12.41
N ARG A 62 10.18 -4.57 13.57
CA ARG A 62 9.01 -5.45 13.70
C ARG A 62 7.77 -4.80 13.11
N ALA A 63 7.56 -3.51 13.35
CA ALA A 63 6.47 -2.76 12.72
C ALA A 63 6.63 -2.73 11.19
N VAL A 64 7.86 -2.52 10.69
CA VAL A 64 8.14 -2.55 9.24
C VAL A 64 7.85 -3.93 8.65
N GLN A 65 8.31 -5.02 9.27
CA GLN A 65 8.01 -6.37 8.78
C GLN A 65 6.51 -6.68 8.79
N ALA A 66 5.78 -6.29 9.84
CA ALA A 66 4.34 -6.46 9.91
C ALA A 66 3.62 -5.70 8.79
N LYS A 67 4.04 -4.47 8.50
CA LYS A 67 3.48 -3.69 7.40
C LYS A 67 3.85 -4.29 6.04
N VAL A 68 5.07 -4.78 5.83
CA VAL A 68 5.44 -5.51 4.61
C VAL A 68 4.52 -6.71 4.37
N ASP A 69 4.24 -7.51 5.40
CA ASP A 69 3.37 -8.68 5.28
C ASP A 69 1.92 -8.31 4.96
N GLU A 70 1.44 -7.20 5.53
CA GLU A 70 0.13 -6.63 5.22
C GLU A 70 0.07 -6.14 3.77
N LEU A 71 1.02 -5.31 3.35
CA LEU A 71 1.12 -4.78 1.99
C LEU A 71 1.25 -5.90 0.95
N ALA A 72 2.02 -6.95 1.24
CA ALA A 72 2.14 -8.11 0.36
C ALA A 72 0.81 -8.84 0.16
N LYS A 73 -0.06 -8.90 1.18
CA LYS A 73 -1.41 -9.48 1.03
C LYS A 73 -2.29 -8.58 0.18
N ILE A 74 -2.26 -7.26 0.41
CA ILE A 74 -3.00 -6.27 -0.39
C ILE A 74 -2.59 -6.38 -1.86
N TRP A 75 -1.29 -6.34 -2.14
CA TRP A 75 -0.75 -6.44 -3.49
C TRP A 75 -1.19 -7.72 -4.22
N LYS A 76 -1.14 -8.87 -3.55
CA LYS A 76 -1.60 -10.15 -4.12
C LYS A 76 -3.10 -10.17 -4.41
N SER A 77 -3.88 -9.40 -3.67
CA SER A 77 -5.34 -9.31 -3.85
C SER A 77 -5.76 -8.22 -4.83
N LEU A 78 -4.83 -7.39 -5.31
CA LEU A 78 -5.15 -6.22 -6.10
C LEU A 78 -5.61 -6.63 -7.51
N PRO A 79 -6.84 -6.25 -7.92
CA PRO A 79 -7.29 -6.53 -9.28
C PRO A 79 -6.57 -5.66 -10.30
N ARG A 80 -6.50 -6.09 -11.56
CA ARG A 80 -5.92 -5.25 -12.63
C ARG A 80 -6.80 -4.05 -12.99
N GLN A 81 -8.12 -4.22 -12.89
CA GLN A 81 -9.11 -3.19 -13.15
C GLN A 81 -9.68 -2.70 -11.82
N ALA A 82 -10.06 -1.43 -11.77
CA ALA A 82 -10.68 -0.84 -10.61
C ALA A 82 -11.93 -1.65 -10.21
N PRO A 83 -12.08 -2.04 -8.94
CA PRO A 83 -13.33 -2.58 -8.43
C PRO A 83 -14.49 -1.62 -8.73
N LYS A 84 -15.65 -2.17 -9.09
CA LYS A 84 -16.87 -1.36 -9.16
C LYS A 84 -17.21 -0.85 -7.77
N ILE A 85 -17.57 0.41 -7.70
CA ILE A 85 -17.93 1.04 -6.45
C ILE A 85 -19.45 1.21 -6.44
N ASP A 86 -20.14 0.10 -6.16
CA ASP A 86 -21.60 -0.02 -6.27
C ASP A 86 -22.36 0.81 -5.21
N SER A 87 -21.66 1.57 -4.37
CA SER A 87 -22.25 2.33 -3.25
C SER A 87 -21.43 3.57 -2.87
N LEU A 88 -20.90 4.31 -3.85
CA LEU A 88 -20.35 5.64 -3.57
C LEU A 88 -21.43 6.67 -3.32
#